data_AF-A0A927J2L6-F1
#
_entry.id   AF-A0A927J2L6-F1
#
_cell.length_a   1.000
_cell.length_b   1.000
_cell.length_c   1.000
_cell.angle_alpha   90.00
_cell.angle_beta   90.00
_cell.angle_gamma   90.00
#
_symmetry.space_group_name_H-M   'P 1'
#
loop_
_entity.id
_entity.type
_entity.pdbx_description
1 polymer ?
#
loop_
_entity_poly.entity_id
_entity_poly.type
_entity_poly.pdbx_seq_one_letter_code
_entity_poly.pdbx_strand_id
1 'polypeptide(L)'
;MDDTSRTARPDGPDPARYPARAVVDLAAIRDNVRALRGHAGSAEVMAVVKADAYGHGLLPSALAALAGGATWLSVAQPSEALALRAAGLGPDRSRLVAWLFPPGAPLRALIEADVDVSVAACWALDDVAAAARAAERPARVHLEVDTGLGRNGVMPTDLPAVLASAVRAEAEGVLRVVGIWSHLACADEPGHPSIAAQAEVFDDAVRLAERSGLAPDVRHLANSAATLTAPRTRYDLVRPGLAVYGMSPVPQLGPPAEHGLTPAMTLEARLATVKQVGAGQGVSYGGEYTTTGPTVLGVVPLGYADGIPRHASSGPSGSGPGGPVLVGGPDAGRRVLRVRGRVCMDQLVLDLGPGATERAGDVVTLFGAGTGLGRGGTPIAEDWAQAAGTIGYEITTRLGGRVPREHVGLDVLDDAARSLVRAATARPGAANATAAAPTGSDPTDHERTTSR
;
A
#
# COMPACT_ATOMS: atom_id res chain seq x y z
N MET A 1 -4.30 18.16 31.39
CA MET A 1 -5.46 17.31 31.72
C MET A 1 -5.49 16.25 30.65
N ASP A 2 -4.93 15.08 30.98
CA ASP A 2 -4.89 13.91 30.13
C ASP A 2 -6.30 13.34 29.97
N ASP A 3 -6.75 13.17 28.72
CA ASP A 3 -7.93 12.38 28.40
C ASP A 3 -7.48 11.04 27.81
N THR A 4 -7.30 10.06 28.69
CA THR A 4 -7.01 8.67 28.37
C THR A 4 -8.30 7.90 28.11
N SER A 5 -8.95 8.15 26.98
CA SER A 5 -10.00 7.27 26.46
C SER A 5 -9.59 6.56 25.17
N ARG A 6 -8.41 5.91 25.17
CA ARG A 6 -8.17 4.80 24.23
C ARG A 6 -9.04 3.64 24.70
N THR A 7 -10.14 3.38 23.99
CA THR A 7 -10.93 2.15 24.15
C THR A 7 -9.99 0.94 24.17
N ALA A 8 -10.04 0.15 25.25
CA ALA A 8 -9.21 -1.02 25.42
C ALA A 8 -9.35 -1.96 24.21
N ARG A 9 -8.22 -2.37 23.62
CA ARG A 9 -8.19 -3.31 22.49
C ARG A 9 -8.67 -4.68 22.98
N PRO A 10 -9.48 -5.43 22.23
CA PRO A 10 -9.75 -6.83 22.57
C PRO A 10 -8.45 -7.65 22.56
N ASP A 11 -8.34 -8.60 23.50
CA ASP A 11 -7.15 -9.40 23.85
C ASP A 11 -6.57 -10.29 22.73
N GLY A 12 -7.05 -10.18 21.50
CA GLY A 12 -6.54 -10.91 20.34
C GLY A 12 -7.55 -11.02 19.19
N PRO A 13 -7.17 -11.69 18.09
CA PRO A 13 -8.08 -12.01 16.99
C PRO A 13 -9.36 -12.70 17.47
N ASP A 14 -10.49 -12.43 16.80
CA ASP A 14 -11.75 -13.17 17.01
C ASP A 14 -11.77 -14.44 16.14
N PRO A 15 -11.60 -15.64 16.71
CA PRO A 15 -11.54 -16.88 15.96
C PRO A 15 -12.87 -17.23 15.27
N ALA A 16 -14.00 -16.64 15.68
CA ALA A 16 -15.27 -16.81 14.97
C ALA A 16 -15.27 -16.12 13.59
N ARG A 17 -14.39 -15.13 13.39
CA ARG A 17 -14.19 -14.45 12.11
C ARG A 17 -13.00 -15.03 11.35
N TYR A 18 -11.83 -15.09 11.97
CA TYR A 18 -10.59 -15.61 11.40
C TYR A 18 -9.52 -15.75 12.51
N PRO A 19 -8.60 -16.74 12.49
CA PRO A 19 -7.66 -16.96 13.60
C PRO A 19 -6.53 -15.91 13.71
N ALA A 20 -6.54 -14.91 12.83
CA ALA A 20 -5.59 -13.81 12.78
C ALA A 20 -6.29 -12.48 12.43
N ARG A 21 -5.60 -11.36 12.66
CA ARG A 21 -6.05 -10.01 12.27
C ARG A 21 -4.88 -9.11 11.93
N ALA A 22 -5.14 -8.12 11.08
CA ALA A 22 -4.29 -6.96 10.89
C ALA A 22 -4.91 -5.75 11.61
N VAL A 23 -4.33 -5.35 12.74
CA VAL A 23 -4.75 -4.12 13.43
C VAL A 23 -4.10 -2.93 12.74
N VAL A 24 -4.91 -1.99 12.27
CA VAL A 24 -4.47 -0.78 11.57
C VAL A 24 -4.77 0.44 12.42
N ASP A 25 -3.72 1.13 12.88
CA ASP A 25 -3.80 2.32 13.72
C ASP A 25 -3.95 3.58 12.86
N LEU A 26 -5.17 4.13 12.82
CA LEU A 26 -5.47 5.34 12.03
C LEU A 26 -4.83 6.61 12.63
N ALA A 27 -4.56 6.63 13.93
CA ALA A 27 -3.84 7.74 14.55
C ALA A 27 -2.38 7.77 14.05
N ALA A 28 -1.75 6.61 13.91
CA ALA A 28 -0.41 6.50 13.32
C ALA A 28 -0.40 7.01 11.87
N ILE A 29 -1.37 6.63 11.03
CA ILE A 29 -1.48 7.13 9.64
C ILE A 29 -1.62 8.66 9.62
N ARG A 30 -2.51 9.22 10.44
CA ARG A 30 -2.70 10.68 10.58
C ARG A 30 -1.40 11.37 10.97
N ASP A 31 -0.71 10.85 11.98
CA ASP A 31 0.50 11.47 12.53
C ASP A 31 1.68 11.37 11.57
N ASN A 32 1.81 10.25 10.85
CA ASN A 32 2.78 10.10 9.76
C ASN A 32 2.56 11.15 8.67
N VAL A 33 1.31 11.37 8.23
CA VAL A 33 1.00 12.40 7.23
C VAL A 33 1.30 13.81 7.77
N ARG A 34 1.02 14.07 9.06
CA ARG A 34 1.38 15.34 9.69
C ARG A 34 2.91 15.56 9.67
N ALA A 35 3.69 14.53 9.99
CA ALA A 35 5.15 14.59 9.92
C ALA A 35 5.63 14.83 8.47
N LEU A 36 5.07 14.10 7.51
CA LEU A 36 5.38 14.24 6.08
C LEU A 36 5.06 15.63 5.55
N ARG A 37 3.96 16.26 6.00
CA ARG A 37 3.65 17.65 5.70
C ARG A 37 4.72 18.61 6.23
N GLY A 38 5.25 18.34 7.42
CA GLY A 38 6.41 19.08 7.95
C GLY A 38 7.64 18.95 7.05
N HIS A 39 7.91 17.75 6.54
CA HIS A 39 9.00 17.52 5.58
C HIS A 39 8.73 18.13 4.19
N ALA A 40 7.47 18.22 3.75
CA ALA A 40 7.10 18.76 2.46
C ALA A 40 7.38 20.28 2.31
N GLY A 41 7.52 21.01 3.42
CA GLY A 41 7.72 22.45 3.41
C GLY A 41 6.46 23.18 2.95
N SER A 42 6.55 23.95 1.86
CA SER A 42 5.39 24.64 1.27
C SER A 42 4.57 23.77 0.31
N ALA A 43 5.10 22.61 -0.09
CA ALA A 43 4.39 21.70 -0.99
C ALA A 43 3.17 21.07 -0.30
N GLU A 44 2.10 20.90 -1.05
CA GLU A 44 0.96 20.09 -0.64
C GLU A 44 1.35 18.60 -0.54
N VAL A 45 0.49 17.79 0.10
CA VAL A 45 0.71 16.34 0.26
C VAL A 45 -0.40 15.55 -0.42
N MET A 46 0.00 14.71 -1.39
CA MET A 46 -0.82 13.67 -2.00
C MET A 46 -0.53 12.32 -1.35
N ALA A 47 -1.41 11.88 -0.46
CA ALA A 47 -1.26 10.56 0.16
C ALA A 47 -1.63 9.46 -0.84
N VAL A 48 -0.68 8.54 -1.11
CA VAL A 48 -0.88 7.44 -2.06
C VAL A 48 -1.51 6.24 -1.33
N VAL A 49 -2.74 5.91 -1.71
CA VAL A 49 -3.59 4.88 -1.09
C VAL A 49 -3.92 3.70 -2.02
N LYS A 50 -3.14 3.53 -3.09
CA LYS A 50 -3.23 2.38 -4.01
C LYS A 50 -3.02 1.03 -3.30
N ALA A 51 -3.43 -0.04 -3.97
CA ALA A 51 -3.35 -1.42 -3.50
C ALA A 51 -3.98 -1.59 -2.11
N ASP A 52 -5.24 -1.14 -1.98
CA ASP A 52 -5.99 -1.15 -0.70
C ASP A 52 -5.22 -0.45 0.43
N ALA A 53 -4.70 0.75 0.13
CA ALA A 53 -3.83 1.51 1.02
C ALA A 53 -2.61 0.70 1.50
N TYR A 54 -1.87 0.09 0.56
CA TYR A 54 -0.72 -0.78 0.87
C TYR A 54 -1.11 -1.92 1.83
N GLY A 55 -2.34 -2.45 1.68
CA GLY A 55 -2.94 -3.49 2.51
C GLY A 55 -3.55 -3.01 3.84
N HIS A 56 -3.58 -1.71 4.13
CA HIS A 56 -4.11 -1.14 5.38
C HIS A 56 -5.63 -0.87 5.33
N GLY A 57 -6.27 -1.05 4.18
CA GLY A 57 -7.69 -0.76 3.98
C GLY A 57 -7.91 0.62 3.37
N LEU A 58 -8.50 0.65 2.18
CA LEU A 58 -8.60 1.80 1.28
C LEU A 58 -9.26 3.03 1.94
N LEU A 59 -10.56 2.95 2.27
CA LEU A 59 -11.32 4.10 2.75
C LEU A 59 -10.86 4.60 4.13
N PRO A 60 -10.70 3.76 5.18
CA PRO A 60 -10.30 4.24 6.50
C PRO A 60 -8.92 4.91 6.48
N SER A 61 -7.96 4.35 5.73
CA SER A 61 -6.62 4.92 5.61
C SER A 61 -6.64 6.25 4.83
N ALA A 62 -7.44 6.34 3.76
CA ALA A 62 -7.61 7.58 3.02
C ALA A 62 -8.16 8.71 3.91
N LEU A 63 -9.19 8.43 4.71
CA LEU A 63 -9.76 9.40 5.65
C LEU A 63 -8.78 9.81 6.75
N ALA A 64 -8.00 8.86 7.28
CA ALA A 64 -6.95 9.15 8.26
C ALA A 64 -5.83 10.02 7.68
N ALA A 65 -5.43 9.77 6.43
CA ALA A 65 -4.45 10.60 5.74
C ALA A 65 -4.95 12.04 5.56
N LEU A 66 -6.21 12.22 5.18
CA LEU A 66 -6.83 13.56 5.09
C LEU A 66 -6.90 14.25 6.46
N ALA A 67 -7.22 13.52 7.53
CA ALA A 67 -7.16 14.04 8.90
C ALA A 67 -5.73 14.45 9.33
N GLY A 68 -4.71 13.86 8.71
CA GLY A 68 -3.30 14.23 8.89
C GLY A 68 -2.88 15.49 8.12
N GLY A 69 -3.74 16.00 7.23
CA GLY A 69 -3.51 17.20 6.43
C GLY A 69 -3.07 16.93 4.99
N ALA A 70 -3.23 15.70 4.47
CA ALA A 70 -3.18 15.50 3.03
C ALA A 70 -4.34 16.26 2.36
N THR A 71 -4.06 16.92 1.24
CA THR A 71 -5.06 17.67 0.45
C THR A 71 -5.42 16.93 -0.84
N TRP A 72 -4.58 15.97 -1.23
CA TRP A 72 -4.78 15.09 -2.37
C TRP A 72 -4.70 13.63 -1.95
N LEU A 73 -5.38 12.77 -2.70
CA LEU A 73 -5.25 11.33 -2.65
C LEU A 73 -4.87 10.79 -4.03
N SER A 74 -4.18 9.66 -4.06
CA SER A 74 -3.87 8.98 -5.31
C SER A 74 -3.96 7.46 -5.21
N VAL A 75 -4.51 6.87 -6.25
CA VAL A 75 -4.64 5.43 -6.45
C VAL A 75 -4.08 5.04 -7.81
N ALA A 76 -3.74 3.76 -7.99
CA ALA A 76 -3.22 3.31 -9.28
C ALA A 76 -4.36 3.12 -10.27
N GLN A 77 -5.35 2.31 -9.88
CA GLN A 77 -6.35 1.79 -10.79
C GLN A 77 -7.65 2.62 -10.75
N PRO A 78 -8.37 2.76 -11.88
CA PRO A 78 -9.69 3.39 -11.94
C PRO A 78 -10.69 2.82 -10.90
N SER A 79 -10.67 1.50 -10.70
CA SER A 79 -11.57 0.82 -9.77
C SER A 79 -11.41 1.29 -8.32
N GLU A 80 -10.19 1.60 -7.89
CA GLU A 80 -9.92 2.11 -6.54
C GLU A 80 -10.46 3.53 -6.37
N ALA A 81 -10.35 4.37 -7.41
CA ALA A 81 -10.84 5.74 -7.37
C ALA A 81 -12.37 5.77 -7.31
N LEU A 82 -13.00 4.96 -8.16
CA LEU A 82 -14.45 4.79 -8.19
C LEU A 82 -14.96 4.19 -6.88
N ALA A 83 -14.24 3.25 -6.27
CA ALA A 83 -14.59 2.69 -4.96
C ALA A 83 -14.56 3.75 -3.85
N LEU A 84 -13.56 4.64 -3.83
CA LEU A 84 -13.50 5.76 -2.89
C LEU A 84 -14.68 6.73 -3.07
N ARG A 85 -14.99 7.11 -4.32
CA ARG A 85 -16.13 7.97 -4.64
C ARG A 85 -17.47 7.33 -4.26
N ALA A 86 -17.66 6.05 -4.61
CA ALA A 86 -18.86 5.27 -4.24
C ALA A 86 -19.01 5.07 -2.72
N ALA A 87 -17.89 5.09 -1.98
CA ALA A 87 -17.88 5.04 -0.53
C ALA A 87 -18.17 6.38 0.15
N GLY A 88 -18.48 7.44 -0.61
CA GLY A 88 -18.86 8.75 -0.10
C GLY A 88 -17.69 9.72 0.12
N LEU A 89 -16.48 9.40 -0.37
CA LEU A 89 -15.38 10.36 -0.40
C LEU A 89 -15.64 11.39 -1.49
N GLY A 90 -16.43 12.42 -1.18
CA GLY A 90 -16.83 13.46 -2.13
C GLY A 90 -15.69 14.37 -2.59
N PRO A 91 -15.88 15.09 -3.72
CA PRO A 91 -14.86 15.99 -4.29
C PRO A 91 -14.48 17.14 -3.35
N ASP A 92 -15.41 17.59 -2.50
CA ASP A 92 -15.17 18.66 -1.52
C ASP A 92 -14.19 18.27 -0.42
N ARG A 93 -13.95 16.97 -0.22
CA ARG A 93 -13.06 16.46 0.82
C ARG A 93 -11.61 16.33 0.35
N SER A 94 -11.40 15.97 -0.92
CA SER A 94 -10.07 15.77 -1.48
C SER A 94 -10.13 15.70 -3.00
N ARG A 95 -9.07 16.22 -3.64
CA ARG A 95 -8.71 15.83 -5.01
C ARG A 95 -8.25 14.38 -5.02
N LEU A 96 -8.58 13.66 -6.09
CA LEU A 96 -8.28 12.23 -6.23
C LEU A 96 -7.74 11.98 -7.62
N VAL A 97 -6.55 11.37 -7.69
CA VAL A 97 -5.89 11.06 -8.97
C VAL A 97 -5.82 9.55 -9.20
N ALA A 98 -6.28 9.08 -10.35
CA ALA A 98 -6.03 7.73 -10.87
C ALA A 98 -4.97 7.79 -11.98
N TRP A 99 -3.84 7.10 -11.80
CA TRP A 99 -2.67 7.32 -12.67
C TRP A 99 -2.30 6.18 -13.61
N LEU A 100 -2.93 5.01 -13.51
CA LEU A 100 -2.62 3.86 -14.37
C LEU A 100 -3.88 3.27 -14.97
N PHE A 101 -3.99 3.32 -16.29
CA PHE A 101 -5.07 2.67 -17.02
C PHE A 101 -4.62 2.23 -18.42
N PRO A 102 -5.10 1.06 -18.90
CA PRO A 102 -4.95 0.65 -20.30
C PRO A 102 -6.05 1.28 -21.18
N PRO A 103 -5.93 1.16 -22.52
CA PRO A 103 -7.04 1.45 -23.43
C PRO A 103 -8.31 0.70 -23.04
N GLY A 104 -9.47 1.34 -23.19
CA GLY A 104 -10.77 0.77 -22.80
C GLY A 104 -11.12 0.90 -21.31
N ALA A 105 -10.30 1.60 -20.51
CA ALA A 105 -10.64 1.93 -19.13
C ALA A 105 -11.90 2.81 -19.03
N PRO A 106 -12.61 2.81 -17.89
CA PRO A 106 -13.88 3.53 -17.71
C PRO A 106 -13.65 5.05 -17.49
N LEU A 107 -13.00 5.73 -18.42
CA LEU A 107 -12.59 7.14 -18.31
C LEU A 107 -13.79 8.08 -18.11
N ARG A 108 -14.91 7.81 -18.79
CA ARG A 108 -16.15 8.58 -18.61
C ARG A 108 -16.63 8.53 -17.15
N ALA A 109 -16.61 7.35 -16.53
CA ALA A 109 -17.04 7.17 -15.15
C ALA A 109 -16.10 7.91 -14.17
N LEU A 110 -14.80 7.93 -14.45
CA LEU A 110 -13.83 8.70 -13.66
C LEU A 110 -14.11 10.20 -13.73
N ILE A 111 -14.35 10.73 -14.93
CA ILE A 111 -14.66 12.15 -15.15
C ILE A 111 -15.98 12.54 -14.46
N GLU A 112 -17.03 11.72 -14.62
CA GLU A 112 -18.31 11.93 -13.94
C GLU A 112 -18.19 11.91 -12.41
N ALA A 113 -17.25 11.12 -11.88
CA ALA A 113 -16.96 11.00 -10.46
C ALA A 113 -15.92 12.03 -9.93
N ASP A 114 -15.56 13.06 -10.72
CA ASP A 114 -14.58 14.09 -10.38
C ASP A 114 -13.22 13.50 -9.97
N VAL A 115 -12.70 12.58 -10.78
CA VAL A 115 -11.37 11.99 -10.61
C VAL A 115 -10.43 12.59 -11.66
N ASP A 116 -9.31 13.15 -11.20
CA ASP A 116 -8.23 13.62 -12.06
C ASP A 116 -7.49 12.39 -12.62
N VAL A 117 -7.13 12.41 -13.91
CA VAL A 117 -6.52 11.25 -14.59
C VAL A 117 -5.10 11.56 -15.06
N SER A 118 -4.17 10.61 -14.91
CA SER A 118 -2.83 10.75 -15.48
C SER A 118 -2.81 10.34 -16.95
N VAL A 119 -2.31 11.19 -17.83
CA VAL A 119 -2.02 10.87 -19.23
C VAL A 119 -0.52 10.60 -19.34
N ALA A 120 -0.20 9.35 -19.64
CA ALA A 120 1.17 8.84 -19.70
C ALA A 120 1.58 8.35 -21.10
N ALA A 121 0.71 8.51 -22.10
CA ALA A 121 0.93 8.12 -23.48
C ALA A 121 0.07 8.97 -24.42
N CYS A 122 0.48 9.09 -25.69
CA CYS A 122 -0.22 9.92 -26.68
C CYS A 122 -1.69 9.48 -26.87
N TRP A 123 -1.94 8.18 -27.01
CA TRP A 123 -3.29 7.64 -27.17
C TRP A 123 -4.22 7.99 -26.00
N ALA A 124 -3.68 8.08 -24.78
CA ALA A 124 -4.47 8.29 -23.58
C ALA A 124 -5.08 9.69 -23.54
N LEU A 125 -4.41 10.69 -24.13
CA LEU A 125 -4.97 12.05 -24.22
C LEU A 125 -6.23 12.07 -25.09
N ASP A 126 -6.18 11.39 -26.24
CA ASP A 126 -7.29 11.31 -27.17
C ASP A 126 -8.49 10.57 -26.57
N ASP A 127 -8.23 9.45 -25.88
CA ASP A 127 -9.25 8.66 -25.18
C ASP A 127 -9.90 9.46 -24.04
N VAL A 128 -9.10 10.21 -23.27
CA VAL A 128 -9.60 11.09 -22.20
C VAL A 128 -10.45 12.22 -22.79
N ALA A 129 -10.01 12.84 -23.89
CA ALA A 129 -10.76 13.90 -24.56
C ALA A 129 -12.09 13.37 -25.13
N ALA A 130 -12.10 12.18 -25.72
CA ALA A 130 -13.32 11.53 -26.20
C ALA A 130 -14.29 11.23 -25.03
N ALA A 131 -13.77 10.70 -23.93
CA ALA A 131 -14.56 10.43 -22.73
C ALA A 131 -15.13 11.70 -22.10
N ALA A 132 -14.37 12.80 -22.08
CA ALA A 132 -14.80 14.09 -21.56
C ALA A 132 -15.95 14.68 -22.40
N ARG A 133 -15.85 14.62 -23.73
CA ARG A 133 -16.93 15.03 -24.64
C ARG A 133 -18.19 14.17 -24.41
N ALA A 134 -18.04 12.86 -24.28
CA ALA A 134 -19.15 11.95 -24.02
C ALA A 134 -19.79 12.13 -22.62
N ALA A 135 -19.01 12.60 -21.64
CA ALA A 135 -19.47 12.96 -20.31
C ALA A 135 -20.09 14.36 -20.24
N GLU A 136 -19.96 15.17 -21.30
CA GLU A 136 -20.27 16.60 -21.35
C GLU A 136 -19.63 17.39 -20.20
N ARG A 137 -18.41 16.96 -19.79
CA ARG A 137 -17.70 17.50 -18.64
C ARG A 137 -16.20 17.56 -18.93
N PRO A 138 -15.53 18.69 -18.68
CA PRO A 138 -14.10 18.80 -18.91
C PRO A 138 -13.32 17.82 -18.02
N ALA A 139 -12.42 17.04 -18.61
CA ALA A 139 -11.52 16.19 -17.83
C ALA A 139 -10.42 17.01 -17.14
N ARG A 140 -10.00 16.59 -15.96
CA ARG A 140 -8.82 17.15 -15.28
C ARG A 140 -7.65 16.18 -15.44
N VAL A 141 -6.57 16.63 -16.05
CA VAL A 141 -5.47 15.77 -16.52
C VAL A 141 -4.14 16.14 -15.86
N HIS A 142 -3.40 15.12 -15.44
CA HIS A 142 -1.99 15.23 -15.09
C HIS A 142 -1.13 14.62 -16.21
N LEU A 143 -0.20 15.37 -16.80
CA LEU A 143 0.72 14.82 -17.80
C LEU A 143 1.90 14.13 -17.10
N GLU A 144 2.07 12.82 -17.30
CA GLU A 144 3.25 12.07 -16.82
C GLU A 144 4.34 12.11 -17.88
N VAL A 145 5.54 12.55 -17.50
CA VAL A 145 6.72 12.58 -18.36
C VAL A 145 7.72 11.54 -17.83
N ASP A 146 8.24 10.67 -18.70
CA ASP A 146 9.31 9.76 -18.31
C ASP A 146 10.65 10.51 -18.34
N THR A 147 11.23 10.71 -17.17
CA THR A 147 12.48 11.46 -16.99
C THR A 147 13.71 10.55 -16.89
N GLY A 148 13.53 9.23 -16.99
CA GLY A 148 14.60 8.24 -16.85
C GLY A 148 14.23 7.02 -16.01
N LEU A 149 12.96 6.84 -15.64
CA LEU A 149 12.51 5.63 -14.95
C LEU A 149 12.30 4.47 -15.93
N GLY A 150 11.87 4.75 -17.16
CA GLY A 150 11.64 3.73 -18.18
C GLY A 150 10.43 2.84 -17.89
N ARG A 151 9.38 3.37 -17.25
CA ARG A 151 8.22 2.58 -16.79
C ARG A 151 6.91 3.05 -17.40
N ASN A 152 6.57 4.32 -17.21
CA ASN A 152 5.37 4.96 -17.69
C ASN A 152 5.70 6.43 -17.94
N GLY A 153 4.85 7.12 -18.70
CA GLY A 153 5.02 8.53 -19.01
C GLY A 153 5.46 8.75 -20.45
N VAL A 154 5.15 9.94 -20.94
CA VAL A 154 5.50 10.39 -22.28
C VAL A 154 7.00 10.68 -22.32
N MET A 155 7.71 10.12 -23.30
CA MET A 155 9.12 10.41 -23.49
C MET A 155 9.32 11.89 -23.87
N PRO A 156 10.42 12.54 -23.46
CA PRO A 156 10.68 13.95 -23.80
C PRO A 156 10.66 14.24 -25.32
N THR A 157 10.99 13.24 -26.14
CA THR A 157 10.94 13.31 -27.61
C THR A 157 9.51 13.42 -28.16
N ASP A 158 8.54 12.81 -27.50
CA ASP A 158 7.13 12.76 -27.92
C ASP A 158 6.28 13.85 -27.24
N LEU A 159 6.80 14.43 -26.14
CA LEU A 159 6.12 15.45 -25.36
C LEU A 159 5.63 16.65 -26.19
N PRO A 160 6.39 17.21 -27.17
CA PRO A 160 5.89 18.32 -27.99
C PRO A 160 4.57 18.01 -28.71
N ALA A 161 4.39 16.79 -29.21
CA ALA A 161 3.16 16.38 -29.89
C ALA A 161 1.98 16.27 -28.91
N VAL A 162 2.21 15.69 -27.73
CA VAL A 162 1.19 15.58 -26.68
C VAL A 162 0.77 16.97 -26.18
N LEU A 163 1.72 17.89 -25.99
CA LEU A 163 1.42 19.26 -25.59
C LEU A 163 0.60 20.01 -26.63
N ALA A 164 0.91 19.87 -27.92
CA ALA A 164 0.13 20.48 -29.00
C ALA A 164 -1.33 20.01 -29.00
N SER A 165 -1.56 18.71 -28.77
CA SER A 165 -2.91 18.15 -28.63
C SER A 165 -3.60 18.64 -27.35
N ALA A 166 -2.87 18.71 -26.23
CA ALA A 166 -3.42 19.15 -24.95
C ALA A 166 -3.87 20.62 -24.99
N VAL A 167 -3.05 21.50 -25.57
CA VAL A 167 -3.38 22.94 -25.76
C VAL A 167 -4.65 23.10 -26.58
N ARG A 168 -4.80 22.32 -27.66
CA ARG A 168 -6.01 22.35 -28.49
C ARG A 168 -7.24 21.91 -27.68
N ALA A 169 -7.11 20.81 -26.94
CA ALA A 169 -8.21 20.28 -26.14
C ALA A 169 -8.59 21.21 -24.97
N GLU A 170 -7.64 21.94 -24.37
CA GLU A 170 -7.93 23.01 -23.39
C GLU A 170 -8.67 24.19 -24.03
N ALA A 171 -8.23 24.64 -25.22
CA ALA A 171 -8.89 25.74 -25.94
C ALA A 171 -10.33 25.39 -26.35
N GLU A 172 -10.62 24.12 -26.62
CA GLU A 172 -11.97 23.59 -26.86
C GLU A 172 -12.79 23.41 -25.58
N GLY A 173 -12.19 23.58 -24.39
CA GLY A 173 -12.83 23.34 -23.10
C GLY A 173 -13.10 21.86 -22.79
N VAL A 174 -12.45 20.94 -23.51
CA VAL A 174 -12.68 19.48 -23.39
C VAL A 174 -11.93 18.90 -22.19
N LEU A 175 -10.78 19.46 -21.86
CA LEU A 175 -9.99 19.08 -20.69
C LEU A 175 -9.24 20.28 -20.13
N ARG A 176 -8.64 20.10 -18.96
CA ARG A 176 -7.66 21.00 -18.36
C ARG A 176 -6.47 20.20 -17.86
N VAL A 177 -5.27 20.58 -18.27
CA VAL A 177 -4.00 20.09 -17.74
C VAL A 177 -3.77 20.78 -16.40
N VAL A 178 -4.12 20.09 -15.34
CA VAL A 178 -4.03 20.58 -13.95
C VAL A 178 -2.71 20.19 -13.29
N GLY A 179 -1.99 19.23 -13.85
CA GLY A 179 -0.69 18.86 -13.33
C GLY A 179 0.29 18.33 -14.37
N ILE A 180 1.57 18.40 -14.03
CA ILE A 180 2.65 17.74 -14.75
C ILE A 180 3.56 17.04 -13.75
N TRP A 181 3.97 15.82 -14.07
CA TRP A 181 4.68 15.00 -13.09
C TRP A 181 5.60 13.95 -13.69
N SER A 182 6.46 13.40 -12.84
CA SER A 182 7.30 12.25 -13.16
C SER A 182 7.58 11.43 -11.90
N HIS A 183 8.40 10.39 -12.00
CA HIS A 183 8.75 9.50 -10.90
C HIS A 183 10.26 9.19 -10.88
N LEU A 184 10.88 9.34 -9.72
CA LEU A 184 12.31 9.10 -9.53
C LEU A 184 12.62 7.61 -9.44
N ALA A 185 13.74 7.20 -10.03
CA ALA A 185 14.19 5.81 -10.04
C ALA A 185 14.92 5.39 -8.76
N CYS A 186 15.86 6.23 -8.29
CA CYS A 186 16.77 5.89 -7.19
C CYS A 186 16.63 6.87 -6.02
N ALA A 187 15.42 7.38 -5.76
CA ALA A 187 15.21 8.37 -4.69
C ALA A 187 15.49 7.82 -3.28
N ASP A 188 15.39 6.51 -3.12
CA ASP A 188 15.76 5.72 -1.94
C ASP A 188 17.27 5.54 -1.79
N GLU A 189 18.08 6.05 -2.72
CA GLU A 189 19.53 6.18 -2.62
C GLU A 189 19.92 7.67 -2.57
N PRO A 190 19.89 8.30 -1.38
CA PRO A 190 20.18 9.73 -1.23
C PRO A 190 21.53 10.12 -1.83
N GLY A 191 21.51 11.11 -2.73
CA GLY A 191 22.71 11.57 -3.45
C GLY A 191 22.99 10.83 -4.76
N HIS A 192 22.19 9.83 -5.14
CA HIS A 192 22.35 9.15 -6.43
C HIS A 192 22.22 10.16 -7.60
N PRO A 193 23.16 10.16 -8.58
CA PRO A 193 23.22 11.19 -9.62
C PRO A 193 21.98 11.24 -10.52
N SER A 194 21.25 10.12 -10.67
CA SER A 194 19.99 10.09 -11.42
C SER A 194 18.94 11.03 -10.84
N ILE A 195 18.94 11.32 -9.53
CA ILE A 195 17.95 12.21 -8.92
C ILE A 195 18.06 13.62 -9.50
N ALA A 196 19.29 14.14 -9.60
CA ALA A 196 19.55 15.45 -10.16
C ALA A 196 19.27 15.49 -11.67
N ALA A 197 19.70 14.45 -12.40
CA ALA A 197 19.48 14.34 -13.85
C ALA A 197 17.97 14.26 -14.20
N GLN A 198 17.21 13.42 -13.50
CA GLN A 198 15.75 13.33 -13.70
C GLN A 198 15.04 14.65 -13.37
N ALA A 199 15.48 15.36 -12.33
CA ALA A 199 14.93 16.66 -11.99
C ALA A 199 15.20 17.72 -13.07
N GLU A 200 16.36 17.69 -13.73
CA GLU A 200 16.66 18.59 -14.86
C GLU A 200 15.77 18.32 -16.07
N VAL A 201 15.60 17.05 -16.45
CA VAL A 201 14.67 16.66 -17.54
C VAL A 201 13.23 17.08 -17.20
N PHE A 202 12.83 16.93 -15.93
CA PHE A 202 11.53 17.38 -15.46
C PHE A 202 11.37 18.90 -15.57
N ASP A 203 12.37 19.67 -15.14
CA ASP A 203 12.40 21.13 -15.26
C ASP A 203 12.25 21.58 -16.73
N ASP A 204 12.90 20.90 -17.67
CA ASP A 204 12.77 21.16 -19.11
C ASP A 204 11.35 20.87 -19.63
N ALA A 205 10.76 19.76 -19.19
CA ALA A 205 9.39 19.39 -19.56
C ALA A 205 8.36 20.39 -19.06
N VAL A 206 8.49 20.86 -17.81
CA VAL A 206 7.65 21.91 -17.23
C VAL A 206 7.77 23.20 -18.04
N ARG A 207 9.00 23.66 -18.29
CA ARG A 207 9.24 24.89 -19.09
C ARG A 207 8.68 24.77 -20.50
N LEU A 208 8.74 23.58 -21.10
CA LEU A 208 8.16 23.34 -22.42
C LEU A 208 6.63 23.45 -22.38
N ALA A 209 5.98 22.83 -21.41
CA ALA A 209 4.53 22.91 -21.23
C ALA A 209 4.05 24.37 -21.04
N GLU A 210 4.75 25.14 -20.19
CA GLU A 210 4.46 26.56 -19.95
C GLU A 210 4.61 27.40 -21.22
N ARG A 211 5.71 27.21 -21.99
CA ARG A 211 5.91 27.92 -23.26
C ARG A 211 4.89 27.54 -24.34
N SER A 212 4.32 26.35 -24.26
CA SER A 212 3.23 25.90 -25.15
C SER A 212 1.88 26.54 -24.79
N GLY A 213 1.79 27.27 -23.68
CA GLY A 213 0.57 27.98 -23.25
C GLY A 213 -0.26 27.23 -22.21
N LEU A 214 0.22 26.09 -21.69
CA LEU A 214 -0.42 25.41 -20.56
C LEU A 214 0.00 26.07 -19.24
N ALA A 215 -0.91 26.08 -18.26
CA ALA A 215 -0.63 26.57 -16.91
C ALA A 215 -1.07 25.53 -15.86
N PRO A 216 -0.27 24.47 -15.63
CA PRO A 216 -0.58 23.44 -14.64
C PRO A 216 -0.69 24.04 -13.23
N ASP A 217 -1.66 23.58 -12.45
CA ASP A 217 -1.84 23.99 -11.05
C ASP A 217 -0.74 23.41 -10.14
N VAL A 218 -0.29 22.18 -10.44
CA VAL A 218 0.69 21.46 -9.62
C VAL A 218 1.77 20.77 -10.44
N ARG A 219 3.02 20.91 -10.00
CA ARG A 219 4.17 20.11 -10.44
C ARG A 219 4.54 19.16 -9.32
N HIS A 220 4.74 17.87 -9.63
CA HIS A 220 5.08 16.90 -8.61
C HIS A 220 6.08 15.83 -9.07
N LEU A 221 7.17 15.66 -8.30
CA LEU A 221 8.21 14.67 -8.59
C LEU A 221 8.46 13.73 -7.40
N ALA A 222 8.62 14.29 -6.20
CA ALA A 222 9.00 13.56 -5.00
C ALA A 222 8.02 12.42 -4.61
N ASN A 223 8.56 11.21 -4.47
CA ASN A 223 7.92 10.09 -3.77
C ASN A 223 8.26 10.16 -2.26
N SER A 224 7.95 9.11 -1.48
CA SER A 224 8.27 9.05 -0.05
C SER A 224 9.74 9.38 0.26
N ALA A 225 10.68 8.78 -0.45
CA ALA A 225 12.12 8.96 -0.18
C ALA A 225 12.54 10.41 -0.43
N ALA A 226 12.22 10.92 -1.63
CA ALA A 226 12.56 12.28 -2.03
C ALA A 226 11.85 13.36 -1.22
N THR A 227 10.67 13.07 -0.66
CA THR A 227 9.99 13.96 0.29
C THR A 227 10.87 14.22 1.51
N LEU A 228 11.48 13.16 2.05
CA LEU A 228 12.34 13.21 3.23
C LEU A 228 13.74 13.77 2.91
N THR A 229 14.32 13.40 1.77
CA THR A 229 15.77 13.56 1.54
C THR A 229 16.14 14.54 0.42
N ALA A 230 15.22 14.92 -0.47
CA ALA A 230 15.53 15.71 -1.67
C ALA A 230 14.64 16.96 -1.83
N PRO A 231 14.88 18.03 -1.03
CA PRO A 231 14.06 19.26 -1.05
C PRO A 231 13.81 19.88 -2.43
N ARG A 232 14.81 19.85 -3.35
CA ARG A 232 14.69 20.36 -4.72
C ARG A 232 13.53 19.73 -5.49
N THR A 233 13.15 18.50 -5.17
CA THR A 233 12.18 17.70 -5.94
C THR A 233 10.73 17.79 -5.43
N ARG A 234 10.49 18.61 -4.40
CA ARG A 234 9.16 18.72 -3.75
C ARG A 234 8.15 19.49 -4.57
N TYR A 235 8.61 20.51 -5.33
CA TYR A 235 7.77 21.38 -6.16
C TYR A 235 6.50 21.84 -5.43
N ASP A 236 5.33 21.68 -6.04
CA ASP A 236 4.06 22.15 -5.47
C ASP A 236 3.34 21.04 -4.69
N LEU A 237 3.64 19.77 -4.99
CA LEU A 237 2.94 18.61 -4.42
C LEU A 237 3.89 17.40 -4.29
N VAL A 238 3.93 16.79 -3.11
CA VAL A 238 4.69 15.55 -2.84
C VAL A 238 3.78 14.33 -2.78
N ARG A 239 4.29 13.13 -3.13
CA ARG A 239 3.51 11.88 -3.22
C ARG A 239 4.02 10.77 -2.30
N PRO A 240 3.98 10.94 -0.96
CA PRO A 240 4.33 9.86 -0.06
C PRO A 240 3.31 8.71 -0.15
N GLY A 241 3.81 7.49 -0.29
CA GLY A 241 3.04 6.24 -0.25
C GLY A 241 3.40 5.45 0.99
N LEU A 242 4.41 4.59 0.92
CA LEU A 242 4.81 3.72 2.04
C LEU A 242 5.04 4.48 3.37
N ALA A 243 5.52 5.74 3.31
CA ALA A 243 5.79 6.54 4.50
C ALA A 243 4.52 6.99 5.22
N VAL A 244 3.38 7.10 4.52
CA VAL A 244 2.05 7.33 5.13
C VAL A 244 1.72 6.23 6.15
N TYR A 245 2.20 5.02 5.91
CA TYR A 245 1.98 3.85 6.76
C TYR A 245 3.12 3.57 7.74
N GLY A 246 4.06 4.51 7.87
CA GLY A 246 5.11 4.46 8.88
C GLY A 246 6.33 3.60 8.53
N MET A 247 6.45 3.21 7.26
CA MET A 247 7.64 2.52 6.76
C MET A 247 8.70 3.55 6.33
N SER A 248 9.98 3.26 6.56
CA SER A 248 11.07 4.13 6.08
C SER A 248 11.41 3.76 4.63
N PRO A 249 11.44 4.73 3.70
CA PRO A 249 11.92 4.52 2.34
C PRO A 249 13.46 4.57 2.24
N VAL A 250 14.14 4.94 3.33
CA VAL A 250 15.60 5.13 3.40
C VAL A 250 16.14 4.48 4.68
N PRO A 251 15.97 3.17 4.89
CA PRO A 251 16.34 2.49 6.14
C PRO A 251 17.82 2.63 6.50
N GLN A 252 18.69 2.90 5.52
CA GLN A 252 20.11 3.17 5.71
C GLN A 252 20.41 4.52 6.37
N LEU A 253 19.48 5.49 6.32
CA LEU A 253 19.66 6.79 6.98
C LEU A 253 19.19 6.82 8.42
N GLY A 254 18.29 5.91 8.81
CA GLY A 254 17.73 5.90 10.15
C GLY A 254 16.45 5.07 10.28
N PRO A 255 15.99 4.82 11.52
CA PRO A 255 14.70 4.22 11.77
C PRO A 255 13.57 5.18 11.38
N PRO A 256 12.36 4.66 11.08
CA PRO A 256 11.19 5.48 10.81
C PRO A 256 10.95 6.61 11.84
N ALA A 257 11.19 6.32 13.13
CA ALA A 257 10.96 7.27 14.22
C ALA A 257 11.78 8.57 14.10
N GLU A 258 12.98 8.54 13.52
CA GLU A 258 13.80 9.75 13.30
C GLU A 258 13.18 10.68 12.25
N HIS A 259 12.31 10.16 11.39
CA HIS A 259 11.53 10.94 10.44
C HIS A 259 10.12 11.27 10.96
N GLY A 260 9.81 10.96 12.23
CA GLY A 260 8.48 11.11 12.81
C GLY A 260 7.48 10.07 12.32
N LEU A 261 7.95 8.92 11.82
CA LEU A 261 7.11 7.87 11.24
C LEU A 261 6.93 6.70 12.23
N THR A 262 5.70 6.21 12.33
CA THR A 262 5.29 5.08 13.18
C THR A 262 4.54 4.04 12.35
N PRO A 263 4.99 2.76 12.31
CA PRO A 263 4.30 1.72 11.54
C PRO A 263 2.85 1.57 11.97
N ALA A 264 1.94 1.60 11.00
CA ALA A 264 0.50 1.64 11.27
C ALA A 264 -0.16 0.26 11.40
N MET A 265 0.49 -0.82 10.95
CA MET A 265 -0.07 -2.17 10.95
C MET A 265 0.60 -3.08 11.98
N THR A 266 -0.20 -3.86 12.71
CA THR A 266 0.24 -4.99 13.53
C THR A 266 -0.49 -6.27 13.12
N LEU A 267 0.25 -7.30 12.72
CA LEU A 267 -0.28 -8.61 12.34
C LEU A 267 -0.17 -9.57 13.52
N GLU A 268 -1.32 -10.05 13.98
CA GLU A 268 -1.45 -10.94 15.14
C GLU A 268 -2.21 -12.21 14.76
N ALA A 269 -1.84 -13.34 15.37
CA ALA A 269 -2.52 -14.62 15.21
C ALA A 269 -2.59 -15.36 16.54
N ARG A 270 -3.59 -16.24 16.69
CA ARG A 270 -3.65 -17.18 17.81
C ARG A 270 -2.96 -18.49 17.44
N LEU A 271 -2.20 -19.07 18.38
CA LEU A 271 -1.65 -20.41 18.20
C LEU A 271 -2.79 -21.43 18.03
N ALA A 272 -2.77 -22.20 16.93
CA ALA A 272 -3.80 -23.19 16.64
C ALA A 272 -3.58 -24.49 17.40
N THR A 273 -2.33 -24.96 17.45
CA THR A 273 -1.94 -26.15 18.22
C THR A 273 -0.61 -25.91 18.90
N VAL A 274 -0.46 -26.48 20.09
CA VAL A 274 0.80 -26.53 20.83
C VAL A 274 1.03 -27.98 21.26
N LYS A 275 2.19 -28.55 20.94
CA LYS A 275 2.48 -29.97 21.18
C LYS A 275 3.94 -30.24 21.52
N GLN A 276 4.15 -31.20 22.41
CA GLN A 276 5.49 -31.70 22.73
C GLN A 276 5.95 -32.68 21.65
N VAL A 277 7.23 -32.62 21.30
CA VAL A 277 7.88 -33.54 20.37
C VAL A 277 9.25 -33.96 20.92
N GLY A 278 9.68 -35.18 20.59
CA GLY A 278 11.01 -35.68 20.92
C GLY A 278 12.08 -35.17 19.95
N ALA A 279 13.35 -35.48 20.28
CA ALA A 279 14.48 -35.23 19.39
C ALA A 279 14.32 -36.00 18.06
N GLY A 280 14.86 -35.46 16.97
CA GLY A 280 14.83 -36.09 15.65
C GLY A 280 13.50 -35.93 14.89
N GLN A 281 12.53 -35.19 15.44
CA GLN A 281 11.28 -34.88 14.75
C GLN A 281 11.51 -33.86 13.63
N GLY A 282 11.22 -34.25 12.39
CA GLY A 282 11.15 -33.33 11.24
C GLY A 282 9.94 -32.41 11.32
N VAL A 283 10.11 -31.15 10.90
CA VAL A 283 9.09 -30.10 10.97
C VAL A 283 8.77 -29.54 9.59
N SER A 284 7.48 -29.47 9.27
CA SER A 284 6.93 -29.01 7.99
C SER A 284 7.38 -29.85 6.78
N TYR A 285 7.00 -29.42 5.57
CA TYR A 285 7.32 -30.11 4.33
C TYR A 285 8.83 -30.24 4.12
N GLY A 286 9.25 -31.38 3.59
CA GLY A 286 10.65 -31.68 3.27
C GLY A 286 11.52 -32.03 4.48
N GLY A 287 11.04 -31.81 5.72
CA GLY A 287 11.81 -32.13 6.92
C GLY A 287 13.14 -31.38 7.02
N GLU A 288 13.22 -30.18 6.44
CA GLU A 288 14.47 -29.39 6.41
C GLU A 288 14.90 -28.96 7.82
N TYR A 289 13.94 -28.69 8.72
CA TYR A 289 14.22 -28.51 10.13
C TYR A 289 13.92 -29.80 10.90
N THR A 290 14.88 -30.21 11.73
CA THR A 290 14.75 -31.35 12.63
C THR A 290 15.10 -30.91 14.04
N THR A 291 14.24 -31.25 15.00
CA THR A 291 14.45 -30.91 16.41
C THR A 291 15.70 -31.61 16.95
N THR A 292 16.54 -30.87 17.70
CA THR A 292 17.79 -31.39 18.27
C THR A 292 17.60 -32.05 19.64
N GLY A 293 16.48 -31.80 20.30
CA GLY A 293 16.13 -32.30 21.62
C GLY A 293 14.60 -32.28 21.84
N PRO A 294 14.12 -32.79 22.98
CA PRO A 294 12.72 -32.63 23.37
C PRO A 294 12.34 -31.14 23.41
N THR A 295 11.28 -30.77 22.72
CA THR A 295 10.84 -29.37 22.63
C THR A 295 9.31 -29.27 22.47
N VAL A 296 8.79 -28.05 22.45
CA VAL A 296 7.39 -27.74 22.20
C VAL A 296 7.28 -27.00 20.87
N LEU A 297 6.41 -27.48 19.98
CA LEU A 297 6.09 -26.81 18.72
C LEU A 297 4.75 -26.08 18.84
N GLY A 298 4.70 -24.86 18.33
CA GLY A 298 3.49 -24.06 18.18
C GLY A 298 3.15 -23.83 16.71
N VAL A 299 1.89 -24.02 16.34
CA VAL A 299 1.40 -23.77 14.98
C VAL A 299 0.70 -22.42 14.92
N VAL A 300 1.13 -21.56 14.01
CA VAL A 300 0.47 -20.30 13.68
C VAL A 300 -0.36 -20.53 12.41
N PRO A 301 -1.69 -20.34 12.43
CA PRO A 301 -2.59 -20.61 11.30
C PRO A 301 -2.61 -19.44 10.30
N LEU A 302 -1.42 -19.09 9.81
CA LEU A 302 -1.22 -18.16 8.70
C LEU A 302 -0.17 -18.74 7.77
N GLY A 303 -0.45 -18.72 6.47
CA GLY A 303 0.48 -19.19 5.45
C GLY A 303 0.53 -18.29 4.22
N TYR A 304 1.10 -18.81 3.14
CA TYR A 304 1.33 -18.02 1.94
C TYR A 304 0.05 -17.65 1.18
N ALA A 305 -1.08 -18.34 1.41
CA ALA A 305 -2.38 -17.92 0.88
C ALA A 305 -2.94 -16.68 1.61
N ASP A 306 -2.44 -16.40 2.81
CA ASP A 306 -2.80 -15.24 3.61
C ASP A 306 -1.84 -14.07 3.42
N GLY A 307 -0.78 -14.27 2.63
CA GLY A 307 0.24 -13.26 2.32
C GLY A 307 1.58 -13.46 3.05
N ILE A 308 1.73 -14.51 3.87
CA ILE A 308 3.02 -14.80 4.51
C ILE A 308 4.01 -15.33 3.46
N PRO A 309 5.15 -14.65 3.21
CA PRO A 309 6.03 -15.05 2.13
C PRO A 309 6.65 -16.42 2.39
N ARG A 310 6.46 -17.35 1.45
CA ARG A 310 7.10 -18.67 1.51
C ARG A 310 8.63 -18.58 1.59
N HIS A 311 9.20 -17.53 1.01
CA HIS A 311 10.64 -17.24 1.04
C HIS A 311 11.18 -16.92 2.45
N ALA A 312 10.31 -16.57 3.41
CA ALA A 312 10.69 -16.44 4.83
C ALA A 312 10.69 -17.77 5.59
N SER A 313 10.76 -18.91 4.89
CA SER A 313 11.02 -20.22 5.49
C SER A 313 12.44 -20.27 6.05
N SER A 314 12.67 -21.04 7.12
CA SER A 314 14.05 -21.40 7.48
C SER A 314 14.53 -22.53 6.57
N GLY A 315 15.81 -22.51 6.22
CA GLY A 315 16.51 -23.59 5.53
C GLY A 315 16.92 -24.76 6.45
N PRO A 316 17.76 -25.68 5.92
CA PRO A 316 18.16 -26.90 6.61
C PRO A 316 18.73 -26.67 8.00
N SER A 317 18.30 -27.47 8.98
CA SER A 317 18.67 -27.36 10.40
C SER A 317 18.46 -25.95 11.00
N GLY A 318 17.55 -25.16 10.43
CA GLY A 318 17.28 -23.79 10.87
C GLY A 318 18.25 -22.76 10.32
N SER A 319 19.05 -23.09 9.29
CA SER A 319 19.87 -22.13 8.55
C SER A 319 19.00 -21.10 7.82
N GLY A 320 19.56 -19.93 7.51
CA GLY A 320 18.78 -18.83 6.93
C GLY A 320 17.95 -18.05 7.97
N PRO A 321 17.27 -16.99 7.56
CA PRO A 321 16.71 -16.02 8.49
C PRO A 321 15.48 -16.58 9.24
N GLY A 322 14.53 -17.19 8.52
CA GLY A 322 13.20 -17.51 9.06
C GLY A 322 12.43 -16.25 9.48
N GLY A 323 11.15 -16.15 9.11
CA GLY A 323 10.32 -15.03 9.54
C GLY A 323 10.30 -14.89 11.07
N PRO A 324 10.56 -13.70 11.65
CA PRO A 324 10.51 -13.53 13.09
C PRO A 324 9.09 -13.41 13.62
N VAL A 325 8.85 -13.97 14.81
CA VAL A 325 7.55 -13.90 15.50
C VAL A 325 7.78 -13.63 16.98
N LEU A 326 7.10 -12.62 17.50
CA LEU A 326 7.07 -12.31 18.92
C LEU A 326 6.08 -13.24 19.63
N VAL A 327 6.57 -13.94 20.66
CA VAL A 327 5.80 -14.86 21.49
C VAL A 327 5.90 -14.45 22.96
N GLY A 328 4.80 -14.59 23.70
CA GLY A 328 4.71 -14.26 25.12
C GLY A 328 4.01 -12.92 25.36
N GLY A 329 3.14 -12.90 26.38
CA GLY A 329 2.47 -11.69 26.86
C GLY A 329 3.38 -10.78 27.69
N PRO A 330 2.87 -9.62 28.15
CA PRO A 330 3.63 -8.71 29.02
C PRO A 330 4.20 -9.40 30.27
N ASP A 331 3.47 -10.38 30.83
CA ASP A 331 3.78 -11.01 32.11
C ASP A 331 4.67 -12.27 32.00
N ALA A 332 4.72 -12.91 30.82
CA ALA A 332 5.43 -14.17 30.60
C ALA A 332 6.86 -14.00 30.05
N GLY A 333 7.31 -12.76 29.87
CA GLY A 333 8.54 -12.44 29.16
C GLY A 333 8.37 -12.59 27.64
N ARG A 334 8.64 -11.52 26.89
CA ARG A 334 8.54 -11.52 25.43
C ARG A 334 9.81 -12.12 24.82
N ARG A 335 9.65 -13.07 23.90
CA ARG A 335 10.76 -13.64 23.12
C ARG A 335 10.47 -13.61 21.63
N VAL A 336 11.52 -13.37 20.84
CA VAL A 336 11.44 -13.44 19.38
C VAL A 336 11.90 -14.82 18.95
N LEU A 337 10.98 -15.57 18.36
CA LEU A 337 11.24 -16.85 17.72
C LEU A 337 11.30 -16.67 16.20
N ARG A 338 11.75 -17.70 15.50
CA ARG A 338 11.81 -17.72 14.03
C ARG A 338 10.97 -18.88 13.52
N VAL A 339 10.41 -18.73 12.33
CA VAL A 339 9.79 -19.84 11.58
C VAL A 339 10.75 -21.02 11.52
N ARG A 340 10.22 -22.24 11.74
CA ARG A 340 10.96 -23.51 11.66
C ARG A 340 10.38 -24.41 10.58
N GLY A 341 11.23 -24.75 9.61
CA GLY A 341 10.85 -25.43 8.38
C GLY A 341 10.17 -24.48 7.39
N ARG A 342 9.43 -25.08 6.46
CA ARG A 342 8.74 -24.34 5.39
C ARG A 342 7.46 -23.67 5.88
N VAL A 343 7.20 -22.45 5.41
CA VAL A 343 5.87 -21.83 5.46
C VAL A 343 4.94 -22.57 4.50
N CYS A 344 3.79 -23.04 5.00
CA CYS A 344 2.77 -23.76 4.23
C CYS A 344 1.70 -22.80 3.70
N MET A 345 0.70 -23.34 2.99
CA MET A 345 -0.38 -22.53 2.39
C MET A 345 -1.16 -21.74 3.43
N ASP A 346 -1.47 -22.37 4.57
CA ASP A 346 -2.37 -21.79 5.59
C ASP A 346 -1.75 -21.79 7.00
N GLN A 347 -0.48 -22.19 7.16
CA GLN A 347 0.16 -22.27 8.47
C GLN A 347 1.69 -22.25 8.42
N LEU A 348 2.29 -21.90 9.56
CA LEU A 348 3.72 -22.01 9.84
C LEU A 348 3.96 -22.57 11.25
N VAL A 349 5.18 -23.03 11.51
CA VAL A 349 5.54 -23.65 12.80
C VAL A 349 6.63 -22.84 13.48
N LEU A 350 6.49 -22.67 14.79
CA LEU A 350 7.50 -22.16 15.70
C LEU A 350 7.98 -23.29 16.60
N ASP A 351 9.28 -23.32 16.87
CA ASP A 351 9.83 -24.09 17.99
C ASP A 351 9.86 -23.19 19.21
N LEU A 352 8.92 -23.44 20.15
CA LEU A 352 8.69 -22.64 21.34
C LEU A 352 9.75 -22.86 22.42
N GLY A 353 10.52 -23.94 22.31
CA GLY A 353 11.57 -24.34 23.22
C GLY A 353 11.13 -25.35 24.29
N PRO A 354 12.11 -26.00 24.96
CA PRO A 354 11.84 -26.91 26.07
C PRO A 354 11.21 -26.17 27.25
N GLY A 355 10.20 -26.77 27.88
CA GLY A 355 9.51 -26.18 29.03
C GLY A 355 8.60 -24.99 28.71
N ALA A 356 8.39 -24.69 27.43
CA ALA A 356 7.42 -23.70 26.96
C ALA A 356 6.04 -23.92 27.59
N THR A 357 5.41 -22.83 28.02
CA THR A 357 4.12 -22.84 28.73
C THR A 357 2.96 -22.30 27.91
N GLU A 358 3.24 -21.88 26.66
CA GLU A 358 2.24 -21.41 25.71
C GLU A 358 1.17 -22.46 25.44
N ARG A 359 -0.03 -21.99 25.14
CA ARG A 359 -1.21 -22.80 24.88
C ARG A 359 -1.83 -22.43 23.54
N ALA A 360 -2.61 -23.36 23.00
CA ALA A 360 -3.49 -23.01 21.89
C ALA A 360 -4.41 -21.85 22.32
N GLY A 361 -4.58 -20.87 21.44
CA GLY A 361 -5.30 -19.63 21.72
C GLY A 361 -4.43 -18.44 22.11
N ASP A 362 -3.18 -18.66 22.57
CA ASP A 362 -2.25 -17.57 22.91
C ASP A 362 -1.90 -16.75 21.67
N VAL A 363 -1.80 -15.44 21.85
CA VAL A 363 -1.52 -14.49 20.76
C VAL A 363 -0.03 -14.39 20.49
N VAL A 364 0.32 -14.43 19.21
CA VAL A 364 1.66 -14.14 18.71
C VAL A 364 1.58 -12.98 17.71
N THR A 365 2.63 -12.15 17.68
CA THR A 365 2.74 -11.01 16.76
C THR A 365 3.79 -11.33 15.71
N LEU A 366 3.39 -11.37 14.44
CA LEU A 366 4.32 -11.60 13.34
C LEU A 366 5.15 -10.33 13.08
N PHE A 367 4.49 -9.18 12.99
CA PHE A 367 5.14 -7.87 12.92
C PHE A 367 4.20 -6.77 13.44
N GLY A 368 4.75 -5.63 13.87
CA GLY A 368 3.94 -4.52 14.38
C GLY A 368 4.64 -3.17 14.42
N ALA A 369 4.14 -2.27 15.27
CA ALA A 369 4.65 -0.91 15.49
C ALA A 369 5.98 -0.85 16.30
N GLY A 370 6.82 -1.87 16.18
CA GLY A 370 8.12 -1.94 16.85
C GLY A 370 9.19 -1.06 16.21
N THR A 371 10.40 -1.10 16.77
CA THR A 371 11.60 -0.46 16.21
C THR A 371 12.44 -1.40 15.33
N GLY A 372 12.05 -2.67 15.22
CA GLY A 372 12.73 -3.70 14.44
C GLY A 372 13.83 -4.44 15.18
N LEU A 373 14.13 -5.66 14.74
CA LEU A 373 15.06 -6.55 15.44
C LEU A 373 16.50 -6.06 15.39
N GLY A 374 16.91 -5.43 14.29
CA GLY A 374 18.25 -4.83 14.15
C GLY A 374 18.55 -3.74 15.18
N ARG A 375 17.53 -3.26 15.90
CA ARG A 375 17.62 -2.22 16.93
C ARG A 375 17.22 -2.73 18.31
N GLY A 376 17.16 -4.04 18.51
CA GLY A 376 16.74 -4.67 19.77
C GLY A 376 15.24 -4.52 20.08
N GLY A 377 14.43 -4.14 19.10
CA GLY A 377 12.99 -3.96 19.24
C GLY A 377 12.18 -5.23 18.98
N THR A 378 10.86 -5.05 18.82
CA THR A 378 9.96 -6.11 18.36
C THR A 378 9.92 -6.19 16.83
N PRO A 379 9.55 -7.35 16.25
CA PRO A 379 9.47 -7.54 14.81
C PRO A 379 8.64 -6.46 14.09
N ILE A 380 9.16 -5.98 12.97
CA ILE A 380 8.47 -5.09 12.02
C ILE A 380 8.37 -5.75 10.63
N ALA A 381 7.58 -5.16 9.73
CA ALA A 381 7.42 -5.67 8.37
C ALA A 381 8.77 -5.78 7.63
N GLU A 382 9.70 -4.87 7.90
CA GLU A 382 11.06 -4.91 7.33
C GLU A 382 11.87 -6.13 7.78
N ASP A 383 11.69 -6.61 9.02
CA ASP A 383 12.40 -7.83 9.46
C ASP A 383 11.89 -9.07 8.71
N TRP A 384 10.60 -9.10 8.34
CA TRP A 384 10.03 -10.13 7.47
C TRP A 384 10.49 -9.99 6.03
N ALA A 385 10.63 -8.76 5.54
CA ALA A 385 11.14 -8.47 4.20
C ALA A 385 12.58 -8.97 4.04
N GLN A 386 13.45 -8.68 5.01
CA GLN A 386 14.81 -9.20 5.07
C GLN A 386 14.82 -10.73 5.09
N ALA A 387 13.93 -11.35 5.87
CA ALA A 387 13.82 -12.81 5.90
C ALA A 387 13.37 -13.42 4.57
N ALA A 388 12.58 -12.69 3.78
CA ALA A 388 12.07 -13.14 2.49
C ALA A 388 12.91 -12.68 1.28
N GLY A 389 13.95 -11.85 1.48
CA GLY A 389 14.73 -11.28 0.38
C GLY A 389 13.95 -10.25 -0.45
N THR A 390 13.14 -9.42 0.22
CA THR A 390 12.30 -8.39 -0.40
C THR A 390 12.32 -7.10 0.44
N ILE A 391 11.32 -6.24 0.27
CA ILE A 391 11.12 -4.92 0.91
C ILE A 391 9.86 -4.87 1.78
N GLY A 392 9.88 -4.07 2.85
CA GLY A 392 8.81 -4.01 3.84
C GLY A 392 7.41 -3.75 3.27
N TYR A 393 7.29 -2.93 2.22
CA TYR A 393 5.99 -2.64 1.62
C TYR A 393 5.38 -3.80 0.84
N GLU A 394 6.18 -4.76 0.36
CA GLU A 394 5.63 -5.99 -0.24
C GLU A 394 4.92 -6.83 0.83
N ILE A 395 5.47 -6.87 2.06
CA ILE A 395 4.94 -7.64 3.17
C ILE A 395 3.53 -7.18 3.54
N THR A 396 3.30 -5.87 3.70
CA THR A 396 1.95 -5.37 4.06
C THR A 396 0.99 -5.44 2.88
N THR A 397 1.47 -5.13 1.66
CA THR A 397 0.62 -5.07 0.46
C THR A 397 0.10 -6.45 0.05
N ARG A 398 0.87 -7.52 0.27
CA ARG A 398 0.48 -8.89 -0.10
C ARG A 398 -0.41 -9.58 0.92
N LEU A 399 -0.71 -8.95 2.05
CA LEU A 399 -1.56 -9.55 3.06
C LEU A 399 -2.97 -9.77 2.47
N GLY A 400 -3.38 -11.03 2.35
CA GLY A 400 -4.56 -11.43 1.60
C GLY A 400 -5.87 -10.97 2.25
N GLY A 401 -6.95 -10.91 1.46
CA GLY A 401 -8.28 -10.47 1.93
C GLY A 401 -8.95 -11.40 2.96
N ARG A 402 -8.40 -12.61 3.18
CA ARG A 402 -8.85 -13.52 4.26
C ARG A 402 -8.51 -12.97 5.64
N VAL A 403 -7.40 -12.25 5.76
CA VAL A 403 -6.96 -11.64 7.03
C VAL A 403 -7.77 -10.37 7.28
N PRO A 404 -8.67 -10.35 8.28
CA PRO A 404 -9.49 -9.18 8.56
C PRO A 404 -8.62 -7.99 8.98
N ARG A 405 -8.95 -6.81 8.45
CA ARG A 405 -8.42 -5.54 8.97
C ARG A 405 -9.32 -5.03 10.08
N GLU A 406 -8.71 -4.70 11.22
CA GLU A 406 -9.35 -4.06 12.36
C GLU A 406 -8.79 -2.64 12.49
N HIS A 407 -9.59 -1.63 12.15
CA HIS A 407 -9.17 -0.24 12.24
C HIS A 407 -9.42 0.30 13.65
N VAL A 408 -8.35 0.79 14.29
CA VAL A 408 -8.38 1.43 15.61
C VAL A 408 -8.02 2.91 15.49
N GLY A 409 -8.28 3.70 16.54
CA GLY A 409 -8.01 5.15 16.50
C GLY A 409 -9.04 5.93 15.67
N LEU A 410 -10.30 5.49 15.64
CA LEU A 410 -11.38 6.16 14.90
C LEU A 410 -11.72 7.56 15.46
N ASP A 411 -11.32 7.84 16.70
CA ASP A 411 -11.48 9.12 17.37
C ASP A 411 -10.78 10.27 16.63
N VAL A 412 -9.73 9.97 15.84
CA VAL A 412 -8.99 10.97 15.06
C VAL A 412 -9.74 11.46 13.81
N LEU A 413 -10.81 10.78 13.43
CA LEU A 413 -11.65 11.14 12.28
C LEU A 413 -12.80 12.04 12.72
N ASP A 414 -13.21 12.98 11.86
CA ASP A 414 -14.46 13.73 12.06
C ASP A 414 -15.71 12.83 12.01
N ASP A 415 -16.86 13.32 12.49
CA ASP A 415 -18.10 12.52 12.57
C ASP A 415 -18.59 12.02 11.21
N ALA A 416 -18.42 12.80 10.15
CA ALA A 416 -18.79 12.39 8.81
C ALA A 416 -17.88 11.25 8.32
N ALA A 417 -16.57 11.37 8.50
CA ALA A 417 -15.59 10.34 8.16
C ALA A 417 -15.81 9.05 8.97
N ARG A 418 -16.07 9.16 10.29
CA ARG A 418 -16.44 8.00 11.13
C ARG A 418 -17.69 7.30 10.60
N SER A 419 -18.68 8.05 10.16
CA SER A 419 -19.92 7.51 9.59
C SER A 419 -19.67 6.75 8.29
N LEU A 420 -18.80 7.25 7.41
CA LEU A 420 -18.39 6.55 6.19
C LEU A 420 -17.71 5.21 6.50
N VAL A 421 -16.80 5.17 7.48
CA VAL A 421 -16.13 3.93 7.90
C VAL A 421 -17.13 2.92 8.46
N ARG A 422 -18.08 3.35 9.29
CA ARG A 422 -19.14 2.47 9.82
C ARG A 422 -20.05 1.93 8.71
N ALA A 423 -20.42 2.76 7.74
CA ALA A 423 -21.24 2.33 6.60
C ALA A 423 -20.50 1.37 5.65
N ALA A 424 -19.18 1.49 5.52
CA ALA A 424 -18.36 0.57 4.73
C ALA A 424 -18.19 -0.80 5.44
N THR A 425 -18.02 -0.80 6.76
CA THR A 425 -17.85 -2.02 7.56
C THR A 425 -19.16 -2.78 7.78
N ALA A 426 -20.30 -2.09 7.81
CA ALA A 426 -21.64 -2.69 7.95
C ALA A 426 -22.17 -3.37 6.67
N ARG A 427 -21.46 -3.27 5.54
CA ARG A 427 -21.79 -3.96 4.28
C ARG A 427 -20.80 -5.12 4.04
N PRO A 428 -21.00 -6.30 4.63
CA PRO A 428 -20.16 -7.45 4.32
C PRO A 428 -20.53 -7.92 2.90
N GLY A 429 -19.71 -7.57 1.90
CA GLY A 429 -19.88 -8.05 0.53
C GLY A 429 -19.26 -7.20 -0.58
N ALA A 430 -18.98 -5.91 -0.36
CA ALA A 430 -18.50 -5.04 -1.44
C ALA A 430 -16.97 -5.05 -1.64
N ALA A 431 -16.19 -5.34 -0.60
CA ALA A 431 -14.72 -5.24 -0.66
C ALA A 431 -14.00 -6.44 -1.31
N ASN A 432 -14.69 -7.56 -1.55
CA ASN A 432 -14.10 -8.77 -2.15
C ASN A 432 -14.65 -9.10 -3.56
N ALA A 433 -15.47 -8.22 -4.16
CA ALA A 433 -16.11 -8.48 -5.45
C ALA A 433 -15.32 -7.99 -6.69
N THR A 434 -14.02 -7.66 -6.56
CA THR A 434 -13.18 -7.23 -7.69
C THR A 434 -12.54 -8.40 -8.48
N ALA A 435 -12.99 -9.64 -8.27
CA ALA A 435 -12.49 -10.81 -8.98
C ALA A 435 -13.60 -11.65 -9.66
N ALA A 436 -14.53 -11.00 -10.35
CA ALA A 436 -15.39 -11.67 -11.32
C ALA A 436 -15.52 -10.82 -12.59
N ALA A 437 -14.74 -11.17 -13.62
CA ALA A 437 -15.02 -10.72 -14.97
C ALA A 437 -16.39 -11.27 -15.41
N PRO A 438 -17.22 -10.50 -16.12
CA PRO A 438 -18.45 -11.04 -16.70
C PRO A 438 -18.06 -11.98 -17.84
N THR A 439 -18.22 -13.29 -17.64
CA THR A 439 -18.21 -14.25 -18.75
C THR A 439 -19.50 -14.08 -19.54
N GLY A 440 -19.47 -13.19 -20.52
CA GLY A 440 -20.45 -13.18 -21.61
C GLY A 440 -20.09 -14.28 -22.60
N SER A 441 -20.79 -15.41 -22.55
CA SER A 441 -20.87 -16.35 -23.66
C SER A 441 -22.34 -16.51 -24.02
N ASP A 442 -22.73 -15.86 -25.11
CA ASP A 442 -24.00 -16.08 -25.79
C ASP A 442 -23.87 -17.36 -26.63
N PRO A 443 -24.78 -18.35 -26.53
CA PRO A 443 -24.69 -19.58 -27.29
C PRO A 443 -25.42 -19.40 -28.63
N THR A 444 -24.69 -19.11 -29.71
CA THR A 444 -25.23 -19.25 -31.06
C THR A 444 -24.83 -20.59 -31.65
N ASP A 445 -25.79 -21.50 -31.58
CA ASP A 445 -26.14 -22.58 -32.50
C ASP A 445 -25.39 -22.56 -33.85
N HIS A 446 -24.62 -23.62 -34.14
CA HIS A 446 -24.34 -24.05 -35.51
C HIS A 446 -24.00 -25.55 -35.56
N GLU A 447 -25.04 -26.38 -35.61
CA GLU A 447 -25.00 -27.66 -36.31
C GLU A 447 -25.81 -27.58 -37.61
N ARG A 448 -25.13 -27.81 -38.74
CA ARG A 448 -25.57 -28.50 -39.98
C ARG A 448 -25.00 -27.83 -41.22
N THR A 449 -24.06 -28.50 -41.90
CA THR A 449 -24.28 -29.30 -43.14
C THR A 449 -23.00 -29.46 -43.96
N THR A 450 -22.55 -30.70 -44.03
CA THR A 450 -22.10 -31.47 -45.23
C THR A 450 -21.66 -30.75 -46.52
N SER A 451 -20.46 -31.16 -46.98
CA SER A 451 -20.13 -31.54 -48.37
C SER A 451 -20.03 -30.44 -49.44
N ARG A 452 -18.80 -29.98 -49.73
CA ARG A 452 -17.99 -30.40 -50.91
C ARG A 452 -16.65 -29.66 -50.92
#